data_AF-A0A959H8M1-F1
#
_entry.id   AF-A0A959H8M1-F1
#
_cell.length_a   1.000
_cell.length_b   1.000
_cell.length_c   1.000
_cell.angle_alpha   90.00
_cell.angle_beta   90.00
_cell.angle_gamma   90.00
#
_symmetry.space_group_name_H-M   'P 1'
#
loop_
_entity.id
_entity.type
_entity.pdbx_description
1 polymer ?
#
loop_
_entity_poly.entity_id
_entity_poly.type
_entity_poly.pdbx_seq_one_letter_code
_entity_poly.pdbx_strand_id
1 'polypeptide(L)' 'MIADKKADLAGPGIGSYEQVEKVLPKDYRSLLNRKDTQKAIMAVKRYIEDGLNEALNLITV' A
#
# COMPACT_ATOMS: atom_id res chain seq x y z
N MET A 1 -25.57 16.40 -4.78
CA MET A 1 -25.58 14.92 -4.75
C MET A 1 -24.14 14.48 -4.53
N ILE A 2 -23.83 13.90 -3.36
CA ILE A 2 -22.50 13.37 -3.04
C ILE A 2 -22.38 12.06 -3.80
N ALA A 3 -21.50 12.01 -4.80
CA ALA A 3 -21.17 10.76 -5.45
C ALA A 3 -20.61 9.81 -4.37
N ASP A 4 -21.33 8.73 -4.12
CA ASP A 4 -20.94 7.65 -3.22
C ASP A 4 -19.59 7.09 -3.73
N LYS A 5 -18.48 7.52 -3.11
CA LYS A 5 -17.12 6.98 -3.33
C LYS A 5 -17.01 5.48 -3.05
N LYS A 6 -18.09 4.84 -2.63
CA LYS A 6 -18.26 3.39 -2.48
C LYS A 6 -18.03 2.62 -3.79
N ALA A 7 -18.38 3.22 -4.93
CA ALA A 7 -18.23 2.55 -6.23
C ALA A 7 -16.79 2.54 -6.76
N ASP A 8 -15.91 3.39 -6.23
CA ASP A 8 -14.59 3.66 -6.82
C ASP A 8 -13.50 2.67 -6.38
N LEU A 9 -13.85 1.76 -5.48
CA LEU A 9 -12.87 0.86 -4.88
C LEU A 9 -12.80 -0.52 -5.56
N ALA A 10 -13.74 -0.82 -6.47
CA ALA A 10 -13.67 -1.92 -7.41
C ALA A 10 -13.51 -1.33 -8.81
N GLY A 11 -12.25 -1.09 -9.21
CA GLY A 11 -11.94 -0.58 -10.54
C GLY A 11 -12.42 -1.54 -11.65
N PRO A 12 -12.67 -1.04 -12.88
CA PRO A 12 -13.11 -1.88 -13.99
C PRO A 12 -12.13 -3.04 -14.21
N GLY A 13 -12.64 -4.29 -14.15
CA GLY A 13 -11.85 -5.52 -14.28
C GLY A 13 -11.48 -6.20 -12.95
N ILE A 14 -11.73 -5.56 -11.81
CA ILE A 14 -11.63 -6.18 -10.47
C ILE A 14 -13.06 -6.51 -10.04
N GLY A 15 -13.29 -7.75 -9.59
CA GLY A 15 -14.60 -8.19 -9.11
C GLY A 15 -15.15 -7.31 -7.97
N SER A 16 -16.42 -7.50 -7.63
CA SER A 16 -17.06 -6.77 -6.52
C SER A 16 -16.41 -7.09 -5.18
N TYR A 17 -16.62 -6.24 -4.18
CA TYR A 17 -16.12 -6.47 -2.83
C TYR A 17 -16.58 -7.79 -2.23
N GLU A 18 -17.82 -8.18 -2.48
CA GLU A 18 -18.41 -9.43 -2.04
C GLU A 18 -17.75 -10.63 -2.72
N GLN A 19 -17.16 -10.44 -3.91
CA GLN A 19 -16.38 -11.47 -4.61
C GLN A 19 -14.95 -11.55 -4.05
N VAL A 20 -14.32 -10.41 -3.76
CA VAL A 20 -12.98 -10.35 -3.15
C VAL A 20 -12.99 -10.94 -1.73
N GLU A 21 -14.00 -10.62 -0.93
CA GLU A 21 -14.15 -11.13 0.44
C GLU A 21 -14.15 -12.67 0.47
N LYS A 22 -14.76 -13.33 -0.52
CA LYS A 22 -14.84 -14.79 -0.61
C LYS A 22 -13.49 -15.48 -0.82
N VAL A 23 -12.51 -14.77 -1.39
CA VAL A 23 -11.17 -15.33 -1.66
C VAL A 23 -10.13 -14.91 -0.62
N LEU A 24 -10.42 -13.92 0.23
CA LEU A 24 -9.49 -13.47 1.25
C LEU A 24 -9.34 -14.50 2.39
N PRO A 25 -8.12 -14.71 2.91
CA PRO A 25 -7.91 -15.53 4.10
C PRO A 25 -8.66 -14.94 5.29
N LYS A 26 -9.41 -15.78 6.01
CA LYS A 26 -10.20 -15.36 7.17
C LYS A 26 -9.35 -15.02 8.40
N ASP A 27 -8.15 -15.54 8.46
CA ASP A 27 -7.22 -15.48 9.58
C ASP A 27 -5.92 -14.75 9.20
N TYR A 28 -6.00 -13.83 8.22
CA TYR A 28 -4.85 -13.03 7.83
C TYR A 28 -4.28 -12.28 9.04
N ARG A 29 -3.00 -12.49 9.28
CA ARG A 29 -2.21 -11.77 10.29
C ARG A 29 -0.99 -11.19 9.60
N SER A 30 -0.65 -9.96 9.97
CA SER A 30 0.58 -9.34 9.50
C SER A 30 1.78 -10.22 9.85
N LEU A 31 2.62 -10.50 8.85
CA LEU A 31 3.84 -11.29 9.04
C LEU A 31 4.82 -10.60 10.01
N LEU A 32 4.84 -9.27 9.99
CA LEU A 32 5.69 -8.44 10.83
C LEU A 32 4.91 -7.90 12.03
N ASN A 33 5.58 -7.85 13.18
CA ASN A 33 5.08 -7.09 14.33
C ASN A 33 5.16 -5.58 14.04
N ARG A 34 4.49 -4.77 14.89
CA ARG A 34 4.42 -3.31 14.72
C ARG A 34 5.79 -2.64 14.56
N LYS A 35 6.79 -3.07 15.34
CA LYS A 35 8.14 -2.47 15.30
C LYS A 35 8.84 -2.82 13.99
N ASP A 36 8.79 -4.07 13.57
CA ASP A 36 9.46 -4.51 12.35
C ASP A 36 8.75 -4.00 11.09
N THR A 37 7.43 -3.81 11.14
CA THR A 37 6.70 -3.07 10.09
C THR A 37 7.23 -1.65 9.93
N GLN A 38 7.43 -0.90 11.02
CA GLN A 38 7.96 0.47 10.93
C GLN A 38 9.39 0.51 10.38
N LYS A 39 10.24 -0.44 10.78
CA LYS A 39 11.58 -0.58 10.20
C LYS A 39 11.53 -0.88 8.70
N ALA A 40 10.67 -1.81 8.29
CA ALA A 40 10.51 -2.19 6.89
C ALA A 40 10.02 -1.01 6.04
N ILE A 41 9.02 -0.26 6.54
CA ILE A 41 8.53 0.96 5.87
C ILE A 41 9.67 1.98 5.72
N MET A 42 10.44 2.23 6.78
CA MET A 42 11.57 3.17 6.69
C MET A 42 12.65 2.71 5.74
N ALA A 43 12.94 1.41 5.68
CA ALA A 43 13.92 0.86 4.75
C ALA A 43 13.48 1.05 3.29
N VAL A 44 12.22 0.73 2.98
CA VAL A 44 11.67 0.92 1.62
C VAL A 44 11.61 2.41 1.25
N LYS A 45 11.15 3.26 2.18
CA LYS A 45 11.14 4.72 1.99
C LYS A 45 12.53 5.22 1.64
N ARG A 46 13.54 4.83 2.42
CA ARG A 46 14.92 5.26 2.22
C ARG A 46 15.46 4.83 0.86
N TYR A 47 15.21 3.58 0.47
CA TYR A 47 15.59 3.08 -0.85
C TYR A 47 15.02 3.91 -2.00
N ILE A 48 13.73 4.27 -1.91
CA ILE A 48 13.07 5.13 -2.91
C ILE A 48 13.69 6.52 -2.92
N GLU A 49 13.90 7.12 -1.73
CA GLU A 49 14.46 8.47 -1.62
C GLU A 49 15.88 8.55 -2.13
N ASP A 50 16.74 7.57 -1.83
CA ASP A 50 18.11 7.55 -2.31
C ASP A 50 18.13 7.47 -3.85
N GLY A 51 17.31 6.61 -4.45
CA GLY A 51 17.20 6.51 -5.92
C GLY A 51 16.64 7.76 -6.58
N LEU A 52 15.64 8.42 -5.97
CA LEU A 52 15.10 9.69 -6.48
C LEU A 52 16.11 10.82 -6.35
N ASN A 53 16.86 10.88 -5.25
CA ASN A 53 17.87 11.90 -5.03
C ASN A 53 19.01 11.79 -6.04
N GLU A 54 19.46 10.57 -6.33
CA GLU A 54 20.44 10.32 -7.39
C GLU A 54 19.91 10.79 -8.76
N ALA A 55 18.69 10.36 -9.13
CA ALA A 55 18.11 10.68 -10.43
C ALA A 55 17.85 12.19 -10.64
N LEU A 56 17.61 12.93 -9.55
CA LEU A 56 17.25 14.34 -9.59
C LEU A 56 18.37 15.27 -9.11
N ASN A 57 19.55 14.74 -8.79
CA ASN A 57 20.68 15.48 -8.22
C ASN A 57 20.28 16.29 -6.96
N LEU A 58 19.55 15.65 -6.05
CA LEU A 58 19.09 16.23 -4.78
C LEU A 58 19.95 15.73 -3.61
N ILE A 59 20.02 16.53 -2.55
CA ILE A 59 20.71 16.19 -1.31
C ILE A 59 19.66 15.83 -0.26
N THR A 60 19.83 14.70 0.41
CA THR A 60 19.00 14.33 1.58
C THR A 60 19.42 15.16 2.79
N VAL A 61 18.46 15.79 3.47
CA VAL A 61 18.67 16.60 4.68
C VAL A 61 18.20 15.88 5.93
#